data_AF-A0A536B3W2-F1
#
_entry.id   AF-A0A536B3W2-F1
#
_cell.length_a   1.000
_cell.length_b   1.000
_cell.length_c   1.000
_cell.angle_alpha   90.00
_cell.angle_beta   90.00
_cell.angle_gamma   90.00
#
_symmetry.space_group_name_H-M   'P 1'
#
loop_
_entity.id
_entity.type
_entity.pdbx_description
1 polymer ?
#
loop_
_entity_poly.entity_id
_entity_poly.type
_entity_poly.pdbx_seq_one_letter_code
_entity_poly.pdbx_strand_id
1 'polypeptide(L)' 'MILRLCGKPPSLKRFVKEAPRWSYAIETRRMRPLGWEPRTTLSEGLRATVDWYRKNEAWWRDRQAA' A
#
# COMPACT_ATOMS: atom_id res chain seq x y z
N MET A 1 -8.61 2.81 3.35
CA MET A 1 -8.55 1.37 3.03
C MET A 1 -7.79 0.57 4.09
N ILE A 2 -6.54 0.92 4.41
CA ILE A 2 -5.72 0.17 5.38
C ILE A 2 -6.36 0.05 6.76
N LEU A 3 -6.84 1.15 7.36
CA LEU A 3 -7.52 1.11 8.68
C LEU A 3 -8.67 0.09 8.70
N ARG A 4 -9.46 0.01 7.62
CA ARG A 4 -10.55 -0.97 7.47
C ARG A 4 -10.01 -2.40 7.43
N LEU A 5 -8.98 -2.68 6.63
CA LEU A 5 -8.34 -4.00 6.56
C LEU A 5 -7.73 -4.43 7.91
N CYS A 6 -7.30 -3.46 8.71
CA CYS A 6 -6.78 -3.67 10.05
C CYS A 6 -7.85 -3.72 11.15
N GLY A 7 -9.14 -3.56 10.83
CA GLY A 7 -10.22 -3.48 11.83
C GLY A 7 -10.08 -2.28 12.78
N LYS A 8 -9.49 -1.18 12.31
CA LYS A 8 -9.20 0.02 13.10
C LYS A 8 -10.14 1.17 12.74
N PRO A 9 -10.52 2.02 13.72
CA PRO A 9 -11.41 3.14 13.47
C PRO A 9 -10.71 4.24 12.66
N PRO A 10 -11.45 5.01 11.85
CA PRO A 10 -10.90 6.17 11.12
C PRO A 10 -10.28 7.23 12.03
N SER A 11 -10.68 7.29 13.31
CA SER A 11 -10.19 8.24 14.32
C SER A 11 -8.69 8.14 14.61
N LEU A 12 -8.03 7.04 14.22
CA LEU A 12 -6.57 6.93 14.33
C LEU A 12 -5.83 7.80 13.31
N LYS A 13 -6.48 8.29 12.25
CA LYS A 13 -5.85 9.15 11.24
C LYS A 13 -5.57 10.53 11.84
N ARG A 14 -4.31 10.96 11.79
CA ARG A 14 -3.88 12.32 12.15
C ARG A 14 -3.27 13.00 10.93
N PHE A 15 -3.62 14.26 10.71
CA PHE A 15 -2.93 15.09 9.73
C PHE A 15 -1.69 15.67 10.40
N VAL A 16 -0.55 15.58 9.72
CA VAL A 16 0.71 16.20 10.13
C VAL A 16 1.01 17.36 9.18
N LYS A 17 2.00 18.20 9.52
CA LYS A 17 2.38 19.39 8.75
C LYS A 17 2.40 19.11 7.25
N GLU A 18 1.73 19.95 6.48
CA GLU A 18 1.60 19.74 5.04
C GLU A 18 2.93 20.04 4.32
N ALA A 19 3.30 19.14 3.42
CA ALA A 19 4.37 19.30 2.45
C ALA A 19 3.74 19.61 1.07
N PRO A 20 4.52 20.10 0.09
CA PRO A 20 4.04 20.26 -1.29
C PRO A 20 3.42 18.96 -1.82
N ARG A 21 2.31 19.09 -2.55
CA ARG A 21 1.57 17.95 -3.08
C ARG A 21 1.80 17.86 -4.59
N TRP A 22 2.37 16.76 -5.04
CA TRP A 22 2.46 16.40 -6.45
C TRP A 22 1.54 15.21 -6.74
N SER A 23 0.95 15.19 -7.94
CA SER A 23 0.17 14.04 -8.41
C SER A 23 0.97 13.30 -9.46
N TYR A 24 1.21 12.01 -9.23
CA TYR A 24 1.90 11.13 -10.16
C TYR A 24 0.92 10.13 -10.75
N ALA A 25 0.99 9.93 -12.06
CA ALA A 25 0.23 8.93 -12.79
C ALA A 25 1.12 8.34 -13.88
N ILE A 26 0.91 7.05 -14.19
CA ILE A 26 1.65 6.33 -15.23
C ILE A 26 0.64 5.77 -16.23
N GLU A 27 0.88 6.02 -17.51
CA GLU A 27 0.14 5.38 -18.60
C GLU A 27 0.83 4.09 -19.02
N THR A 28 0.10 2.99 -18.99
CA THR A 28 0.64 1.65 -19.28
C THR A 28 0.27 1.12 -20.67
N ARG A 29 -0.31 1.96 -21.53
CA ARG A 29 -0.80 1.53 -22.86
C ARG A 29 0.29 0.90 -23.72
N ARG A 30 1.53 1.38 -23.63
CA ARG A 30 2.68 0.82 -24.37
C ARG A 30 3.03 -0.62 -24.00
N MET A 31 2.61 -1.08 -22.83
CA MET A 31 2.87 -2.45 -22.36
C MET A 31 1.80 -3.44 -22.82
N ARG A 32 0.58 -2.96 -23.15
CA ARG A 32 -0.54 -3.83 -23.56
C ARG A 32 -0.23 -4.70 -24.80
N PRO A 33 0.43 -4.21 -25.86
CA PRO A 33 0.80 -5.05 -27.01
C PRO A 33 1.81 -6.15 -26.68
N LEU A 34 2.54 -6.02 -25.57
CA LEU A 34 3.46 -7.05 -25.07
C LEU A 34 2.73 -8.14 -24.27
N GLY A 35 1.38 -8.12 -24.25
CA GLY A 35 0.56 -9.02 -23.45
C GLY A 35 0.56 -8.68 -21.96
N TRP A 36 1.05 -7.49 -21.58
CA TRP A 36 1.08 -7.07 -20.19
C TRP A 36 -0.20 -6.35 -19.79
N GLU A 37 -0.72 -6.72 -18.62
CA GLU A 37 -1.77 -6.03 -17.91
C GLU A 37 -1.62 -6.22 -16.39
N PRO A 38 -2.12 -5.28 -15.57
CA PRO A 38 -2.10 -5.47 -14.12
C PRO A 38 -2.96 -6.67 -13.74
N ARG A 39 -2.33 -7.69 -13.15
CA ARG A 39 -3.00 -8.91 -12.69
C ARG A 39 -3.69 -8.77 -11.33
N THR A 40 -3.38 -7.71 -10.60
CA THR A 40 -3.81 -7.50 -9.22
C THR A 40 -4.39 -6.11 -9.09
N THR A 41 -5.62 -6.00 -8.59
CA THR A 41 -6.21 -4.71 -8.27
C THR A 41 -5.55 -4.10 -7.04
N LEU A 42 -5.66 -2.78 -6.86
CA LEU A 42 -5.13 -2.12 -5.65
C LEU A 42 -5.71 -2.73 -4.36
N SER A 43 -7.00 -3.08 -4.36
CA SER A 43 -7.69 -3.65 -3.21
C SER A 43 -7.17 -5.03 -2.84
N GLU A 44 -6.96 -5.91 -3.83
CA GLU A 44 -6.40 -7.25 -3.62
C GLU A 44 -4.95 -7.16 -3.15
N GLY A 45 -4.14 -6.34 -3.83
CA GLY A 45 -2.74 -6.11 -3.49
C GLY A 45 -2.57 -5.58 -2.07
N LEU A 46 -3.38 -4.58 -1.66
CA LEU A 46 -3.34 -4.06 -0.30
C LEU A 46 -3.76 -5.10 0.75
N ARG A 47 -4.73 -5.97 0.47
CA ARG A 47 -5.12 -7.05 1.39
C ARG A 47 -3.98 -8.04 1.59
N ALA A 48 -3.42 -8.55 0.49
CA ALA A 48 -2.28 -9.47 0.54
C ALA A 48 -1.07 -8.86 1.25
N THR A 49 -0.83 -7.56 1.03
CA THR A 49 0.25 -6.82 1.69
C THR A 49 0.03 -6.74 3.20
N VAL A 50 -1.16 -6.33 3.66
CA VAL A 50 -1.48 -6.27 5.10
C VAL A 50 -1.32 -7.64 5.76
N ASP A 51 -1.79 -8.70 5.11
CA ASP A 51 -1.67 -10.06 5.64
C ASP A 51 -0.21 -10.53 5.68
N TRP A 52 0.62 -10.13 4.72
CA TRP A 52 2.05 -10.39 4.76
C TRP A 52 2.72 -9.69 5.95
N TYR A 53 2.47 -8.41 6.19
CA TYR A 53 3.07 -7.68 7.34
C TYR A 53 2.68 -8.26 8.70
N ARG A 54 1.45 -8.79 8.82
CA ARG A 54 1.00 -9.51 10.03
C ARG A 54 1.75 -10.82 10.26
N LYS A 55 2.03 -11.57 9.19
CA LYS A 55 2.70 -12.88 9.27
C LYS A 55 4.22 -12.76 9.44
N ASN A 56 4.80 -11.62 9.11
CA ASN A 56 6.25 -11.40 9.07
C ASN A 56 6.70 -10.34 10.08
N GLU A 57 6.20 -10.40 11.33
CA GLU A 57 6.55 -9.40 12.36
C GLU A 57 8.05 -9.32 12.63
N ALA A 58 8.73 -10.47 12.75
CA ALA A 58 10.17 -10.52 12.98
C ALA A 58 10.95 -9.71 11.93
N TRP A 59 10.52 -9.76 10.66
CA TRP A 59 11.21 -9.11 9.56
C TRP A 59 11.27 -7.58 9.69
N TRP A 60 10.17 -6.92 10.11
CA TRP A 60 10.15 -5.46 10.24
C TRP A 60 10.52 -4.98 11.64
N ARG A 61 10.30 -5.78 12.69
CA ARG A 61 10.67 -5.41 14.06
C ARG A 61 12.19 -5.25 14.21
N ASP A 62 12.96 -6.16 13.64
CA ASP A 62 14.43 -6.09 13.67
C ASP A 62 14.97 -4.82 12.98
N ARG A 63 14.20 -4.25 12.04
CA ARG A 63 14.59 -3.04 11.28
C ARG A 63 14.20 -1.73 11.96
N GLN A 64 13.30 -1.76 12.95
CA GLN A 64 12.90 -0.55 13.68
C GLN A 64 13.77 -0.26 14.90
N ALA A 65 14.68 -1.16 15.26
CA ALA A 65 15.57 -1.00 16.41
C ALA A 65 16.81 -0.11 16.13
N ALA A 66 16.76 0.76 15.12
CA ALA A 66 17.83 1.70 14.76
C ALA A 66 17.37 3.15 14.94
#